data_AF-A0A8D8BTW4-F1
#
_entry.id   AF-A0A8D8BTW4-F1
#
_cell.length_a   1.000
_cell.length_b   1.000
_cell.length_c   1.000
_cell.angle_alpha   90.00
_cell.angle_beta   90.00
_cell.angle_gamma   90.00
#
_symmetry.space_group_name_H-M   'P 1'
#
loop_
_entity.id
_entity.type
_entity.pdbx_description
1 polymer ?
#
loop_
_entity_poly.entity_id
_entity_poly.type
_entity_poly.pdbx_seq_one_letter_code
_entity_poly.pdbx_strand_id
1 'polypeptide(L)'
;FLIEGGDDSTQPAKYHPFYITDSSEGGYGQLTDGQRRRETVYAGVDFDKDGYPLPTAAGRYCEWKHRSVDRSDEIAKFEDYMKTLYLACDETDSPPVYLNWTVADDTPDMVYYQCYTHRNLGWKIHVVNPGMTGKFNGSHVYE
;
A
#
# COMPACT_ATOMS: atom_id res chain seq x y z
N PHE A 1 -3.26 7.61 -2.00
CA PHE A 1 -3.57 6.17 -2.06
C PHE A 1 -4.81 5.87 -1.24
N LEU A 2 -5.74 5.05 -1.75
CA LEU A 2 -6.87 4.52 -0.98
C LEU A 2 -6.46 3.13 -0.48
N ILE A 3 -6.44 2.93 0.84
CA ILE A 3 -5.88 1.75 1.48
C ILE A 3 -6.98 0.94 2.15
N GLU A 4 -7.06 -0.33 1.77
CA GLU A 4 -8.01 -1.33 2.27
C GLU A 4 -7.29 -2.61 2.71
N GLY A 5 -6.18 -2.44 3.44
CA GLY A 5 -5.29 -3.52 3.86
C GLY A 5 -5.65 -4.18 5.19
N GLY A 6 -6.74 -3.77 5.85
CA GLY A 6 -7.16 -4.20 7.17
C GLY A 6 -6.57 -3.37 8.32
N ASP A 7 -7.38 -3.19 9.35
CA ASP A 7 -7.15 -2.29 10.49
C ASP A 7 -7.15 -3.01 11.85
N ASP A 8 -7.46 -4.30 11.87
CA ASP A 8 -7.43 -5.13 13.08
C ASP A 8 -6.09 -5.88 13.24
N SER A 9 -5.19 -5.32 14.07
CA SER A 9 -3.90 -5.92 14.39
C SER A 9 -3.97 -7.32 15.05
N THR A 10 -5.12 -7.71 15.58
CA THR A 10 -5.33 -9.04 16.18
C THR A 10 -5.59 -10.13 15.13
N GLN A 11 -5.77 -9.74 13.86
CA GLN A 11 -5.93 -10.64 12.72
C GLN A 11 -4.74 -10.51 11.73
N PRO A 12 -3.54 -11.04 12.05
CA PRO A 12 -2.35 -10.86 11.22
C PRO A 12 -2.54 -11.22 9.75
N ALA A 13 -3.30 -12.28 9.44
CA ALA A 13 -3.56 -12.70 8.06
C ALA A 13 -4.27 -11.63 7.21
N LYS A 14 -4.99 -10.71 7.84
CA LYS A 14 -5.74 -9.61 7.20
C LYS A 14 -5.23 -8.23 7.59
N TYR A 15 -4.14 -8.12 8.35
CA TYR A 15 -3.64 -6.83 8.83
C TYR A 15 -2.38 -6.44 8.08
N HIS A 16 -2.57 -5.65 7.02
CA HIS A 16 -1.53 -5.21 6.11
C HIS A 16 -1.52 -3.68 5.94
N PRO A 17 -1.14 -2.92 6.98
CA PRO A 17 -1.03 -1.48 6.85
C PRO A 17 -0.01 -1.10 5.77
N PHE A 18 -0.34 -0.08 5.00
CA PHE A 18 0.45 0.37 3.86
C PHE A 18 1.47 1.44 4.26
N TYR A 19 2.68 1.35 3.74
CA TYR A 19 3.65 2.43 3.85
C TYR A 19 4.57 2.50 2.62
N ILE A 20 5.25 3.64 2.44
CA ILE A 20 6.13 3.90 1.29
C ILE A 20 7.57 4.03 1.79
N THR A 21 8.50 3.35 1.13
CA THR A 21 9.91 3.27 1.54
C THR A 21 10.87 3.05 0.38
N ASP A 22 12.17 3.28 0.58
CA ASP A 22 13.24 2.86 -0.35
C ASP A 22 13.59 1.36 -0.24
N SER A 23 13.06 0.65 0.77
CA SER A 23 13.30 -0.77 0.99
C SER A 23 12.41 -1.68 0.15
N SER A 24 13.03 -2.60 -0.59
CA SER A 24 12.31 -3.63 -1.35
C SER A 24 11.74 -4.75 -0.48
N GLU A 25 12.11 -4.81 0.81
CA GLU A 25 11.74 -5.93 1.69
C GLU A 25 10.51 -5.64 2.56
N GLY A 26 10.21 -4.39 2.91
CA GLY A 26 9.05 -4.08 3.75
C GLY A 26 9.16 -4.57 5.20
N GLY A 27 8.01 -4.64 5.89
CA GLY A 27 7.91 -5.21 7.24
C GLY A 27 8.50 -4.34 8.35
N TYR A 28 8.46 -3.01 8.21
CA TYR A 28 9.06 -2.04 9.15
C TYR A 28 8.75 -2.31 10.64
N GLY A 29 7.55 -2.77 10.95
CA GLY A 29 7.13 -3.11 12.32
C GLY A 29 7.96 -4.24 12.95
N GLN A 30 8.54 -5.13 12.16
CA GLN A 30 9.37 -6.25 12.60
C GLN A 30 10.87 -5.93 12.69
N LEU A 31 11.28 -4.77 12.17
CA LEU A 31 12.69 -4.40 12.12
C LEU A 31 13.21 -3.95 13.49
N THR A 32 14.47 -4.28 13.77
CA THR A 32 15.22 -3.67 14.89
C THR A 32 15.52 -2.21 14.60
N ASP A 33 15.81 -1.41 15.63
CA ASP A 33 16.14 0.01 15.44
C ASP A 33 17.34 0.24 14.51
N GLY A 34 18.35 -0.66 14.55
CA GLY A 34 19.49 -0.60 13.63
C GLY A 34 19.13 -0.95 12.18
N GLN A 35 18.09 -1.76 11.96
CA GLN A 35 17.55 -2.02 10.62
C GLN A 35 16.72 -0.84 10.13
N ARG A 36 15.83 -0.30 10.98
CA ARG A 36 14.98 0.85 10.65
C ARG A 36 15.80 2.07 10.20
N ARG A 37 16.94 2.33 10.84
CA ARG A 37 17.85 3.45 10.46
C ARG A 37 18.47 3.31 9.06
N ARG A 38 18.40 2.14 8.44
CA ARG A 38 18.91 1.89 7.07
C ARG A 38 17.84 2.03 6.00
N GLU A 39 16.60 2.27 6.42
CA GLU A 39 15.44 2.39 5.56
C GLU A 39 14.88 3.81 5.67
N THR A 40 14.63 4.43 4.52
CA THR A 40 13.91 5.70 4.47
C THR A 40 12.43 5.41 4.35
N VAL A 41 11.63 5.96 5.26
CA VAL A 41 10.17 5.94 5.14
C VAL A 41 9.69 7.27 4.59
N TYR A 42 8.95 7.22 3.48
CA TYR A 42 8.42 8.41 2.80
C TYR A 42 6.99 8.74 3.22
N ALA A 43 6.20 7.73 3.60
CA ALA A 43 4.82 7.91 4.07
C ALA A 43 4.30 6.65 4.78
N GLY A 44 3.26 6.79 5.60
CA GLY A 44 2.51 5.65 6.16
C GLY A 44 3.02 5.09 7.49
N VAL A 45 4.06 5.70 8.08
CA VAL A 45 4.55 5.41 9.44
C VAL A 45 4.69 6.72 10.20
N ASP A 46 4.28 6.71 11.46
CA ASP A 46 4.51 7.77 12.43
C ASP A 46 5.17 7.18 13.68
N PHE A 47 5.59 8.02 14.62
CA PHE A 47 6.23 7.60 15.86
C PHE A 47 5.44 8.13 17.05
N ASP A 48 5.20 7.27 18.03
CA ASP A 48 4.62 7.72 19.29
C ASP A 48 5.61 8.55 20.13
N LYS A 49 5.15 8.99 21.30
CA LYS A 49 5.94 9.80 22.23
C LYS A 49 7.23 9.12 22.72
N ASP A 50 7.29 7.79 22.66
CA ASP A 50 8.44 7.00 23.11
C ASP A 50 9.34 6.59 21.93
N GLY A 51 9.01 7.04 20.71
CA GLY A 51 9.74 6.74 19.48
C GLY A 51 9.40 5.35 18.91
N TYR A 52 8.30 4.73 19.34
CA TYR A 52 7.85 3.47 18.76
C TYR A 52 7.13 3.73 17.43
N PRO A 53 7.48 3.03 16.35
CA PRO A 53 6.83 3.25 15.07
C PRO A 53 5.44 2.62 15.03
N LEU A 54 4.51 3.36 14.43
CA LEU A 54 3.12 2.97 14.25
C LEU A 54 2.71 3.20 12.80
N PRO A 55 2.00 2.26 12.16
CA PRO A 55 1.48 2.49 10.82
C PRO A 55 0.31 3.48 10.87
N THR A 56 0.25 4.40 9.91
CA THR A 56 -0.83 5.40 9.82
C THR A 56 -1.84 5.12 8.72
N ALA A 57 -1.57 4.16 7.84
CA ALA A 57 -2.46 3.78 6.76
C ALA A 57 -2.96 2.33 6.91
N ALA A 58 -3.91 2.14 7.81
CA ALA A 58 -4.65 0.91 8.01
C ALA A 58 -6.15 1.23 7.92
N GLY A 59 -6.82 0.76 6.86
CA GLY A 59 -8.27 0.90 6.67
C GLY A 59 -8.93 -0.47 6.61
N ARG A 60 -10.26 -0.52 6.40
CA ARG A 60 -11.00 -1.79 6.29
C ARG A 60 -10.32 -2.81 5.37
N TYR A 61 -10.47 -4.10 5.64
CA TYR A 61 -9.87 -5.13 4.78
C TYR A 61 -10.74 -5.38 3.54
N CYS A 62 -10.14 -5.31 2.35
CA CYS A 62 -10.73 -5.78 1.10
C CYS A 62 -9.74 -6.65 0.32
N GLU A 63 -10.25 -7.72 -0.30
CA GLU A 63 -9.44 -8.70 -1.03
C GLU A 63 -10.16 -9.12 -2.32
N TRP A 64 -9.40 -9.22 -3.41
CA TRP A 64 -9.89 -9.86 -4.63
C TRP A 64 -9.89 -11.37 -4.45
N LYS A 65 -11.07 -11.99 -4.50
CA LYS A 65 -11.26 -13.43 -4.35
C LYS A 65 -11.70 -14.07 -5.65
N HIS A 66 -11.31 -15.32 -5.87
CA HIS A 66 -11.79 -16.11 -7.00
C HIS A 66 -13.27 -16.42 -6.83
N ARG A 67 -14.05 -16.22 -7.89
CA ARG A 67 -15.45 -16.68 -7.95
C ARG A 67 -15.56 -18.21 -7.92
N SER A 68 -14.50 -18.89 -8.33
CA SER A 68 -14.39 -20.35 -8.32
C SER A 68 -12.97 -20.77 -7.95
N VAL A 69 -12.20 -21.31 -8.90
CA VAL A 69 -10.78 -21.65 -8.74
C VAL A 69 -9.91 -20.59 -9.40
N ASP A 70 -8.60 -20.63 -9.10
CA ASP A 70 -7.63 -19.82 -9.83
C ASP A 70 -7.53 -20.28 -11.28
N ARG A 71 -7.50 -19.31 -12.19
CA ARG A 71 -7.42 -19.48 -13.65
C ARG A 71 -6.38 -18.53 -14.26
N SER A 72 -5.47 -18.01 -13.45
CA SER A 72 -4.41 -17.08 -13.86
C SER A 72 -3.55 -17.64 -15.00
N ASP A 73 -3.21 -18.93 -14.95
CA ASP A 73 -2.42 -19.62 -15.98
C ASP A 73 -3.19 -19.87 -17.30
N GLU A 74 -4.51 -19.84 -17.28
CA GLU A 74 -5.36 -20.10 -18.46
C GLU A 74 -5.71 -18.83 -19.24
N ILE A 75 -5.58 -17.65 -18.62
CA ILE A 75 -6.11 -16.40 -19.13
C ILE A 75 -4.97 -15.44 -19.46
N ALA A 76 -4.70 -15.27 -20.75
CA ALA A 76 -3.57 -14.47 -21.22
C ALA A 76 -3.70 -12.96 -20.94
N LYS A 77 -4.93 -12.44 -20.84
CA LYS A 77 -5.18 -11.01 -20.65
C LYS A 77 -5.62 -10.71 -19.22
N PHE A 78 -4.95 -9.76 -18.59
CA PHE A 78 -5.26 -9.32 -17.23
C PHE A 78 -6.74 -8.89 -17.07
N GLU A 79 -7.28 -8.13 -18.03
CA GLU A 79 -8.68 -7.68 -17.99
C GLU A 79 -9.69 -8.84 -17.99
N ASP A 80 -9.38 -9.91 -18.71
CA ASP A 80 -10.22 -11.11 -18.73
C ASP A 80 -10.05 -11.91 -17.44
N TYR A 81 -8.84 -11.96 -16.88
CA TYR A 81 -8.58 -12.61 -15.60
C TYR A 81 -9.34 -11.93 -14.45
N MET A 82 -9.37 -10.60 -14.42
CA MET A 82 -10.12 -9.81 -13.43
C MET A 82 -11.62 -10.13 -13.41
N LYS A 83 -12.23 -10.55 -14.52
CA LYS A 83 -13.64 -10.97 -14.57
C LYS A 83 -13.91 -12.25 -13.76
N THR A 84 -12.88 -13.06 -13.51
CA THR A 84 -12.97 -14.26 -12.69
C THR A 84 -12.94 -13.97 -11.19
N LEU A 85 -12.66 -12.72 -10.81
CA LEU A 85 -12.55 -12.27 -9.43
C LEU A 85 -13.78 -11.46 -9.00
N TYR A 86 -13.93 -11.30 -7.69
CA TYR A 86 -14.82 -10.33 -7.07
C TYR A 86 -14.11 -9.69 -5.87
N LEU A 87 -14.42 -8.43 -5.59
CA LEU A 87 -13.87 -7.74 -4.43
C LEU A 87 -14.72 -8.07 -3.20
N ALA A 88 -14.11 -8.68 -2.19
CA ALA A 88 -14.72 -9.01 -0.91
C ALA A 88 -14.15 -8.10 0.16
N CYS A 89 -15.01 -7.29 0.80
CA CYS A 89 -14.62 -6.41 1.90
C CYS A 89 -15.24 -6.89 3.20
N ASP A 90 -14.53 -6.70 4.32
CA ASP A 90 -15.08 -6.97 5.64
C ASP A 90 -16.24 -6.01 5.94
N GLU A 91 -17.36 -6.55 6.41
CA GLU A 91 -18.57 -5.80 6.79
C GLU A 91 -18.38 -5.16 8.17
N THR A 92 -17.61 -4.08 8.20
CA THR A 92 -17.35 -3.28 9.41
C THR A 92 -17.74 -1.82 9.18
N ASP A 93 -17.94 -1.08 10.27
CA ASP A 93 -18.13 0.39 10.20
C ASP A 93 -16.83 1.15 9.86
N SER A 94 -15.70 0.45 9.76
CA SER A 94 -14.41 1.05 9.45
C SER A 94 -14.34 1.46 7.97
N PRO A 95 -13.97 2.71 7.65
CA PRO A 95 -13.80 3.13 6.26
C PRO A 95 -12.43 2.69 5.69
N PRO A 96 -12.25 2.75 4.36
CA PRO A 96 -10.90 2.78 3.79
C PRO A 96 -10.14 4.03 4.30
N VAL A 97 -8.81 3.96 4.31
CA VAL A 97 -7.96 5.09 4.72
C VAL A 97 -7.27 5.71 3.52
N TYR A 98 -7.22 7.04 3.48
CA TYR A 98 -6.43 7.77 2.49
C TYR A 98 -5.03 8.07 3.04
N LEU A 99 -4.00 7.59 2.33
CA LEU A 99 -2.62 8.05 2.53
C LEU A 99 -2.25 9.06 1.44
N ASN A 100 -2.04 10.30 1.84
CA ASN A 100 -1.53 11.35 0.96
C ASN A 100 -0.02 11.43 1.10
N TRP A 101 0.67 11.30 -0.02
CA TRP A 101 2.12 11.44 -0.09
C TRP A 101 2.47 12.42 -1.20
N THR A 102 3.26 13.44 -0.85
CA THR A 102 3.83 14.38 -1.81
C THR A 102 5.26 13.96 -2.08
N VAL A 103 5.56 13.70 -3.34
CA VAL A 103 6.92 13.33 -3.78
C VAL A 103 7.84 14.54 -3.57
N ALA A 104 8.90 14.35 -2.79
CA ALA A 104 9.95 15.35 -2.61
C ALA A 104 10.96 15.28 -3.78
N ASP A 105 11.65 16.40 -4.06
CA ASP A 105 12.60 16.50 -5.18
C ASP A 105 13.75 15.49 -5.11
N ASP A 106 14.12 15.05 -3.90
CA ASP A 106 15.17 14.07 -3.64
C ASP A 106 14.66 12.62 -3.52
N THR A 107 13.38 12.38 -3.79
CA THR A 107 12.82 11.02 -3.83
C THR A 107 13.47 10.24 -4.99
N PRO A 108 13.98 9.02 -4.77
CA PRO A 108 14.52 8.18 -5.84
C PRO A 108 13.47 7.84 -6.91
N ASP A 109 13.93 7.59 -8.14
CA ASP A 109 13.09 7.15 -9.27
C ASP A 109 12.32 5.86 -9.00
N MET A 110 12.77 5.06 -8.03
CA MET A 110 12.10 3.86 -7.58
C MET A 110 12.02 3.85 -6.06
N VAL A 111 10.78 3.81 -5.57
CA VAL A 111 10.45 3.50 -4.19
C VAL A 111 9.52 2.29 -4.18
N TYR A 112 9.15 1.83 -3.00
CA TYR A 112 8.31 0.66 -2.81
C TYR A 112 7.12 1.04 -1.94
N TYR A 113 5.94 0.55 -2.30
CA TYR A 113 4.90 0.38 -1.31
C TYR A 113 5.04 -0.98 -0.68
N GLN A 114 4.87 -1.05 0.64
CA GLN A 114 5.08 -2.25 1.40
C GLN A 114 4.03 -2.40 2.50
N CYS A 115 3.87 -3.63 2.94
CA CYS A 115 3.17 -3.96 4.17
C CYS A 115 4.05 -3.65 5.38
N TYR A 116 3.49 -2.92 6.34
CA TYR A 116 4.18 -2.56 7.58
C TYR A 116 4.53 -3.80 8.42
N THR A 117 3.66 -4.82 8.40
CA THR A 117 3.75 -5.99 9.28
C THR A 117 4.38 -7.21 8.62
N HIS A 118 4.33 -7.34 7.29
CA HIS A 118 4.85 -8.50 6.55
C HIS A 118 5.95 -8.10 5.57
N ARG A 119 7.06 -8.83 5.60
CA ARG A 119 8.13 -8.68 4.63
C ARG A 119 7.73 -9.26 3.28
N ASN A 120 8.23 -8.66 2.21
CA ASN A 120 8.05 -9.03 0.82
C ASN A 120 6.58 -9.01 0.35
N LEU A 121 5.74 -8.22 1.03
CA LEU A 121 4.36 -7.98 0.65
C LEU A 121 4.21 -6.53 0.20
N GLY A 122 4.45 -6.31 -1.08
CA GLY A 122 4.48 -4.99 -1.67
C GLY A 122 5.00 -5.01 -3.10
N TRP A 123 5.16 -3.83 -3.69
CA TRP A 123 5.71 -3.70 -5.04
C TRP A 123 6.31 -2.31 -5.26
N LYS A 124 6.74 -2.06 -6.49
CA LYS A 124 7.47 -0.86 -6.91
C LYS A 124 6.51 0.28 -7.26
N ILE A 125 6.92 1.48 -6.91
CA ILE A 125 6.39 2.74 -7.42
C ILE A 125 7.52 3.40 -8.22
N HIS A 126 7.26 3.65 -9.50
CA HIS A 126 8.14 4.46 -10.32
C HIS A 126 7.80 5.94 -10.14
N VAL A 127 8.72 6.70 -9.58
CA VAL A 127 8.66 8.15 -9.53
C VAL A 127 9.16 8.67 -10.86
N VAL A 128 8.36 9.48 -11.53
CA VAL A 128 8.66 10.03 -12.86
C VAL A 128 8.42 11.53 -12.86
N ASN A 129 9.05 12.23 -13.79
CA ASN A 129 8.88 13.68 -13.99
C ASN A 129 9.20 14.54 -12.72
N PRO A 130 10.41 14.41 -12.13
CA PRO A 130 10.80 15.18 -10.96
C PRO A 130 10.72 16.70 -11.22
N GLY A 131 10.21 17.47 -10.25
CA GLY A 131 10.07 18.93 -10.33
C GLY A 131 8.94 19.44 -11.25
N MET A 132 8.12 18.56 -11.84
CA MET A 132 7.02 18.98 -12.70
C MET A 132 5.81 19.41 -11.84
N THR A 133 5.58 20.72 -11.74
CA THR A 133 4.34 21.26 -11.17
C THR A 133 3.20 21.08 -12.17
N GLY A 134 2.44 20.00 -12.02
CA GLY A 134 1.33 19.69 -12.91
C GLY A 134 0.29 20.83 -12.94
N LYS A 135 0.08 21.44 -14.11
CA LYS A 135 -1.20 22.09 -14.40
C LYS A 135 -2.23 20.98 -14.55
N PHE A 136 -2.90 20.64 -13.46
CA PHE A 136 -4.06 19.75 -13.50
C PHE A 136 -5.19 20.46 -14.26
N ASN A 137 -5.25 20.27 -15.57
CA ASN A 137 -6.47 20.56 -16.32
C ASN A 137 -7.49 19.46 -15.96
N GLY A 138 -8.21 19.70 -14.87
CA GLY A 138 -9.36 18.90 -14.48
C GLY A 138 -10.42 18.97 -15.58
N SER A 139 -10.48 17.93 -16.40
CA SER A 139 -11.67 17.62 -17.20
C SER A 139 -12.08 16.21 -16.84
N HIS A 140 -12.72 16.10 -15.67
CA HIS A 140 -13.62 14.97 -15.40
C HIS A 140 -14.78 15.08 -16.38
N VAL A 141 -14.74 14.29 -17.44
CA VAL A 141 -15.94 13.97 -18.23
C VAL A 141 -16.52 12.70 -17.61
N TYR A 142 -17.68 12.83 -16.99
CA TYR A 142 -18.53 11.69 -16.65
C TYR A 142 -19.23 11.24 -17.94
N GLU A 143 -19.05 9.99 -18.33
CA GLU A 143 -19.98 9.25 -19.17
C GLU A 143 -20.22 7.87 -18.52
#